data_AF-A0A7Y5B8T7-F1
#
_entry.id   AF-A0A7Y5B8T7-F1
#
_cell.length_a   1.000
_cell.length_b   1.000
_cell.length_c   1.000
_cell.angle_alpha   90.00
_cell.angle_beta   90.00
_cell.angle_gamma   90.00
#
_symmetry.space_group_name_H-M   'P 1'
#
loop_
_entity.id
_entity.type
_entity.pdbx_description
1 polymer ?
#
loop_
_entity_poly.entity_id
_entity_poly.type
_entity_poly.pdbx_seq_one_letter_code
_entity_poly.pdbx_strand_id
1 'polypeptide(L)'
;MIVKKILSYYFIFLSLSCATVVPPTGGDKDTTPPKLLRSIPQNNFTNFKNDKIVFEFDELITLNRFNENFVISPVINVFPKYKIKKNKLYIFFQKNSLDSNITYKISLPNSIADINEGNVLKNIDFSFSTGSFIDTLSFFLIGINSMSNEFVDGLSGILINENKKLKYISYSNEKGRIEFSNLKNGFYNFYCFKDNNKNKVADFKELYYTSNFEINSMNKNIIKKIYLISKNPSDSIPLKVKKTSYINKNCFSVVFNRFLNKEDNIKYSINNSYNKKTNELISTNERDSFIIYHKTVNNENITLNIELNNYLDSFIIPQPKILKVQDLKLTLFSPIITKNNEIFLESNLPIKYINSKNILINGINLKEDVELINNTKIKFKNLLTYPATIIINKGFITDFDDYKDYTDTFNVKLATDDEIGNLSFIIKDSTKQCSGHLLIKVFNNNYNYDIVSIPEKLIKIKSLLPGNYNIQIILDNNNNGNREENERIIKLNNFFNIKENWELENVNININ
;
A
#
# COMPACT_ATOMS: atom_id res chain seq x y z
N MET A 1 -67.98 -51.40 -54.41
CA MET A 1 -67.43 -51.19 -53.04
C MET A 1 -65.90 -51.19 -52.98
N ILE A 2 -65.19 -51.90 -53.88
CA ILE A 2 -63.72 -52.01 -53.89
C ILE A 2 -63.01 -50.72 -54.34
N VAL A 3 -63.55 -50.00 -55.33
CA VAL A 3 -62.94 -48.76 -55.86
C VAL A 3 -62.89 -47.63 -54.82
N LYS A 4 -63.91 -47.52 -53.95
CA LYS A 4 -63.92 -46.55 -52.83
C LYS A 4 -62.83 -46.85 -51.79
N LYS A 5 -62.53 -48.13 -51.53
CA LYS A 5 -61.43 -48.50 -50.62
C LYS A 5 -60.07 -48.19 -51.24
N ILE A 6 -59.88 -48.44 -52.53
CA ILE A 6 -58.62 -48.13 -53.23
C ILE A 6 -58.37 -46.61 -53.27
N LEU A 7 -59.39 -45.80 -53.54
CA LEU A 7 -59.28 -44.33 -53.49
C LEU A 7 -58.95 -43.82 -52.08
N SER A 8 -59.52 -44.44 -51.05
CA SER A 8 -59.24 -44.11 -49.65
C SER A 8 -57.80 -44.44 -49.23
N TYR A 9 -57.24 -45.56 -49.72
CA TYR A 9 -55.85 -45.92 -49.46
C TYR A 9 -54.88 -45.02 -50.24
N TYR A 10 -55.24 -44.57 -51.44
CA TYR A 10 -54.43 -43.65 -52.24
C TYR A 10 -54.36 -42.25 -51.60
N PHE A 11 -55.48 -41.77 -51.04
CA PHE A 11 -55.52 -40.48 -50.35
C PHE A 11 -54.71 -40.48 -49.04
N ILE A 12 -54.68 -41.61 -48.31
CA ILE A 12 -53.84 -41.79 -47.11
C ILE A 12 -52.34 -41.82 -47.45
N PHE A 13 -51.97 -42.34 -48.63
CA PHE A 13 -50.57 -42.36 -49.08
C PHE A 13 -50.06 -40.97 -49.50
N LEU A 14 -50.93 -40.09 -50.02
CA LEU A 14 -50.57 -38.71 -50.40
C LEU A 14 -50.36 -37.78 -49.19
N SER A 15 -50.92 -38.10 -48.02
CA SER A 15 -50.73 -37.32 -46.79
C SER A 15 -49.44 -37.62 -46.01
N LEU A 16 -48.60 -38.55 -46.49
CA LEU A 16 -47.32 -38.91 -45.84
C LEU A 16 -46.10 -38.13 -46.37
N SER A 17 -46.29 -37.20 -47.31
CA SER A 17 -45.20 -36.33 -47.78
C SER A 17 -45.21 -34.99 -47.03
N CYS A 18 -44.83 -35.03 -45.75
CA CYS A 18 -44.36 -33.82 -45.08
C CYS A 18 -42.97 -33.49 -45.63
N ALA A 19 -42.89 -32.54 -46.55
CA ALA A 19 -41.63 -31.91 -46.90
C ALA A 19 -41.06 -31.24 -45.64
N THR A 20 -39.97 -31.79 -45.08
CA THR A 20 -39.23 -31.15 -44.00
C THR A 20 -38.66 -29.84 -44.53
N VAL A 21 -39.16 -28.72 -44.02
CA VAL A 21 -38.59 -27.39 -44.28
C VAL A 21 -37.26 -27.33 -43.53
N VAL A 22 -36.18 -27.72 -44.22
CA VAL A 22 -34.82 -27.50 -43.72
C VAL A 22 -34.54 -26.01 -43.94
N PRO A 23 -34.20 -25.23 -42.89
CA PRO A 23 -33.79 -23.85 -43.09
C PRO A 23 -32.61 -23.83 -44.06
N PRO A 24 -32.53 -22.85 -44.96
CA PRO A 24 -31.37 -22.73 -45.84
C PRO A 24 -30.12 -22.74 -44.97
N THR A 25 -29.17 -23.62 -45.29
CA THR A 25 -27.85 -23.58 -44.65
C THR A 25 -27.25 -22.22 -44.97
N GLY A 26 -27.11 -21.37 -43.95
CA GLY A 26 -26.47 -20.06 -44.10
C GLY A 26 -25.08 -20.21 -44.72
N GLY A 27 -24.60 -19.15 -45.35
CA GLY A 27 -23.21 -19.09 -45.81
C GLY A 27 -22.23 -19.22 -44.64
N ASP A 28 -20.94 -19.35 -44.96
CA ASP A 28 -19.89 -19.38 -43.94
C ASP A 28 -20.03 -18.16 -43.03
N LYS A 29 -19.88 -18.41 -41.72
CA LYS A 29 -19.94 -17.37 -40.70
C LYS A 29 -18.89 -16.30 -40.98
N ASP A 30 -19.29 -15.03 -41.00
CA ASP A 30 -18.36 -13.92 -41.08
C ASP A 30 -17.56 -13.81 -39.77
N THR A 31 -16.25 -13.70 -39.91
CA THR A 31 -15.29 -13.60 -38.80
C THR A 31 -14.48 -12.31 -38.86
N THR A 32 -14.74 -11.44 -39.83
CA THR A 32 -14.01 -10.20 -40.02
C THR A 32 -14.72 -9.04 -39.31
N PRO A 33 -13.99 -8.16 -38.59
CA PRO A 33 -14.55 -6.96 -38.01
C PRO A 33 -14.69 -5.82 -39.04
N PRO A 34 -15.51 -4.79 -38.74
CA PRO A 34 -15.75 -3.67 -39.65
C PRO A 34 -14.47 -2.87 -39.89
N LYS A 35 -14.25 -2.40 -41.12
CA LYS A 35 -13.09 -1.59 -41.50
C LYS A 35 -13.47 -0.14 -41.63
N LEU A 36 -12.67 0.73 -41.02
CA LEU A 36 -12.80 2.17 -41.18
C LEU A 36 -12.35 2.57 -42.59
N LEU A 37 -13.29 3.02 -43.43
CA LEU A 37 -13.00 3.49 -44.78
C LEU A 37 -12.44 4.91 -44.79
N ARG A 38 -13.04 5.80 -43.99
CA ARG A 38 -12.63 7.21 -43.90
C ARG A 38 -13.20 7.89 -42.66
N SER A 39 -12.61 9.04 -42.35
CA SER A 39 -13.11 9.99 -41.35
C SER A 39 -13.32 11.36 -41.96
N ILE A 40 -14.31 12.10 -41.44
CA ILE A 40 -14.57 13.49 -41.80
C ILE A 40 -14.60 14.32 -40.50
N PRO A 41 -13.63 15.23 -40.30
CA PRO A 41 -12.45 15.46 -41.14
C PRO A 41 -11.48 14.26 -41.13
N GLN A 42 -10.49 14.28 -42.03
CA GLN A 42 -9.46 13.23 -42.13
C GLN A 42 -8.60 13.19 -40.85
N ASN A 43 -8.03 12.02 -40.55
CA ASN A 43 -7.08 11.87 -39.44
C ASN A 43 -5.91 12.86 -39.56
N ASN A 44 -5.45 13.39 -38.43
CA ASN A 44 -4.45 14.46 -38.29
C ASN A 44 -4.89 15.83 -38.85
N PHE A 45 -6.19 16.12 -38.89
CA PHE A 45 -6.71 17.43 -39.30
C PHE A 45 -6.27 18.54 -38.34
N THR A 46 -5.85 19.69 -38.88
CA THR A 46 -5.48 20.89 -38.12
C THR A 46 -6.55 21.97 -38.25
N ASN A 47 -6.49 22.99 -37.39
CA ASN A 47 -7.44 24.09 -37.35
C ASN A 47 -8.90 23.61 -37.25
N PHE A 48 -9.13 22.56 -36.46
CA PHE A 48 -10.45 21.98 -36.26
C PHE A 48 -11.40 23.01 -35.63
N LYS A 49 -12.35 23.49 -36.45
CA LYS A 49 -13.43 24.40 -36.05
C LYS A 49 -14.83 23.75 -36.12
N ASN A 50 -14.88 22.52 -36.62
CA ASN A 50 -16.12 21.77 -36.77
C ASN A 50 -16.63 21.33 -35.39
N ASP A 51 -17.92 21.04 -35.30
CA ASP A 51 -18.55 20.51 -34.10
C ASP A 51 -18.72 18.98 -34.15
N LYS A 52 -18.28 18.33 -35.24
CA LYS A 52 -18.49 16.90 -35.44
C LYS A 52 -17.34 16.20 -36.14
N ILE A 53 -17.16 14.93 -35.78
CA ILE A 53 -16.32 13.95 -36.47
C ILE A 53 -17.23 12.80 -36.93
N VAL A 54 -17.06 12.34 -38.16
CA VAL A 54 -17.80 11.22 -38.73
C VAL A 54 -16.84 10.12 -39.14
N PHE A 55 -17.02 8.92 -38.62
CA PHE A 55 -16.31 7.71 -39.04
C PHE A 55 -17.24 6.88 -39.93
N GLU A 56 -16.76 6.48 -41.12
CA GLU A 56 -17.51 5.69 -42.09
C GLU A 56 -16.85 4.34 -42.31
N PHE A 57 -17.63 3.27 -42.24
CA PHE A 57 -17.21 1.88 -42.28
C PHE A 57 -17.70 1.19 -43.56
N ASP A 58 -17.10 0.05 -43.91
CA ASP A 58 -17.50 -0.79 -45.05
C ASP A 58 -18.80 -1.56 -44.83
N GLU A 59 -19.21 -1.73 -43.57
CA GLU A 59 -20.43 -2.45 -43.21
C GLU A 59 -21.26 -1.78 -42.10
N LEU A 60 -22.43 -2.35 -41.80
CA LEU A 60 -23.31 -1.86 -40.73
C LEU A 60 -22.70 -2.15 -39.36
N ILE A 61 -22.64 -1.12 -38.52
CA ILE A 61 -21.97 -1.19 -37.21
C ILE A 61 -22.95 -1.05 -36.04
N THR A 62 -22.54 -1.60 -34.91
CA THR A 62 -23.13 -1.38 -33.59
C THR A 62 -22.06 -0.95 -32.57
N LEU A 63 -22.50 -0.42 -31.42
CA LEU A 63 -21.60 0.01 -30.35
C LEU A 63 -21.43 -1.09 -29.31
N ASN A 64 -20.19 -1.29 -28.86
CA ASN A 64 -19.85 -2.19 -27.76
C ASN A 64 -19.22 -1.41 -26.60
N ARG A 65 -19.95 -1.31 -25.48
CA ARG A 65 -19.51 -0.59 -24.25
C ARG A 65 -18.87 0.78 -24.51
N PHE A 66 -19.44 1.55 -25.45
CA PHE A 66 -18.84 2.79 -25.96
C PHE A 66 -18.48 3.80 -24.86
N ASN A 67 -19.35 4.01 -23.87
CA ASN A 67 -19.07 4.96 -22.78
C ASN A 67 -17.90 4.54 -21.88
N GLU A 68 -17.65 3.23 -21.74
CA GLU A 68 -16.52 2.71 -20.97
C GLU A 68 -15.23 2.78 -21.78
N ASN A 69 -15.33 2.49 -23.08
CA ASN A 69 -14.18 2.32 -23.96
C ASN A 69 -13.74 3.61 -24.66
N PHE A 70 -14.61 4.62 -24.79
CA PHE A 70 -14.29 5.89 -25.43
C PHE A 70 -13.23 6.66 -24.63
N VAL A 71 -12.10 6.93 -25.25
CA VAL A 71 -11.01 7.72 -24.65
C VAL A 71 -10.75 8.96 -25.50
N ILE A 72 -10.68 10.12 -24.86
CA ILE A 72 -10.18 11.35 -25.48
C ILE A 72 -9.07 11.95 -24.61
N SER A 73 -7.95 12.29 -25.25
CA SER A 73 -6.73 12.76 -24.59
C SER A 73 -6.15 13.95 -25.36
N PRO A 74 -5.93 15.13 -24.74
CA PRO A 74 -6.27 15.48 -23.36
C PRO A 74 -7.75 15.32 -23.02
N VAL A 75 -8.03 15.10 -21.74
CA VAL A 75 -9.39 14.99 -21.19
C VAL A 75 -10.12 16.33 -21.37
N ILE A 76 -11.37 16.24 -21.78
CA ILE A 76 -12.26 17.40 -21.94
C ILE A 76 -13.33 17.41 -20.85
N ASN A 77 -13.83 18.61 -20.52
CA ASN A 77 -14.79 18.80 -19.42
C ASN A 77 -16.19 18.23 -19.72
N VAL A 78 -16.53 18.05 -20.99
CA VAL A 78 -17.87 17.65 -21.43
C VAL A 78 -17.76 16.46 -22.37
N PHE A 79 -18.32 15.32 -21.98
CA PHE A 79 -18.32 14.12 -22.81
C PHE A 79 -19.06 14.38 -24.15
N PRO A 80 -18.49 13.98 -25.31
CA PRO A 80 -19.12 14.21 -26.61
C PRO A 80 -20.44 13.43 -26.75
N LYS A 81 -21.43 14.01 -27.43
CA LYS A 81 -22.62 13.25 -27.83
C LYS A 81 -22.25 12.38 -29.02
N TYR A 82 -22.85 11.20 -29.15
CA TYR A 82 -22.60 10.31 -30.28
C TYR A 82 -23.88 9.71 -30.84
N LYS A 83 -23.84 9.30 -32.12
CA LYS A 83 -24.95 8.66 -32.82
C LYS A 83 -24.43 7.69 -33.88
N ILE A 84 -25.06 6.52 -34.00
CA ILE A 84 -24.88 5.65 -35.17
C ILE A 84 -26.00 5.89 -36.19
N LYS A 85 -25.64 5.86 -37.47
CA LYS A 85 -26.59 5.75 -38.58
C LYS A 85 -26.00 4.84 -39.66
N LYS A 86 -26.53 3.61 -39.78
CA LYS A 86 -26.02 2.57 -40.69
C LYS A 86 -24.53 2.28 -40.42
N ASN A 87 -23.68 2.44 -41.43
CA ASN A 87 -22.23 2.26 -41.39
C ASN A 87 -21.46 3.51 -40.91
N LYS A 88 -22.10 4.43 -40.18
CA LYS A 88 -21.48 5.69 -39.76
C LYS A 88 -21.64 5.96 -38.28
N LEU A 89 -20.53 6.30 -37.62
CA LEU A 89 -20.50 6.85 -36.27
C LEU A 89 -20.27 8.36 -36.32
N TYR A 90 -21.15 9.11 -35.67
CA TYR A 90 -21.06 10.54 -35.50
C TYR A 90 -20.66 10.85 -34.05
N ILE A 91 -19.67 11.72 -33.87
CA ILE A 91 -19.25 12.28 -32.59
C ILE A 91 -19.44 13.79 -32.66
N PHE A 92 -20.17 14.35 -31.70
CA PHE A 92 -20.54 15.76 -31.64
C PHE A 92 -19.94 16.41 -30.38
N PHE A 93 -19.18 17.46 -30.59
CA PHE A 93 -18.60 18.30 -29.55
C PHE A 93 -19.53 19.46 -29.24
N GLN A 94 -19.60 19.83 -27.96
CA GLN A 94 -20.38 21.01 -27.56
C GLN A 94 -19.56 22.27 -27.84
N LYS A 95 -20.25 23.42 -27.96
CA LYS A 95 -19.57 24.70 -28.14
C LYS A 95 -18.62 24.95 -26.96
N ASN A 96 -17.40 25.36 -27.26
CA ASN A 96 -16.32 25.60 -26.29
C ASN A 96 -15.92 24.38 -25.45
N SER A 97 -16.22 23.14 -25.87
CA SER A 97 -15.77 21.94 -25.16
C SER A 97 -14.31 21.57 -25.44
N LEU A 98 -13.70 22.17 -26.46
CA LEU A 98 -12.32 21.95 -26.88
C LEU A 98 -11.51 23.24 -26.63
N ASP A 99 -10.34 23.08 -26.02
CA ASP A 99 -9.40 24.17 -25.79
C ASP A 99 -8.71 24.59 -27.09
N SER A 100 -8.36 25.88 -27.19
CA SER A 100 -7.63 26.43 -28.33
C SER A 100 -6.17 25.97 -28.37
N ASN A 101 -5.63 25.74 -29.57
CA ASN A 101 -4.24 25.34 -29.82
C ASN A 101 -3.82 24.04 -29.12
N ILE A 102 -4.73 23.05 -29.04
CA ILE A 102 -4.49 21.73 -28.44
C ILE A 102 -4.66 20.64 -29.49
N THR A 103 -3.74 19.66 -29.46
CA THR A 103 -3.90 18.39 -30.18
C THR A 103 -4.67 17.40 -29.31
N TYR A 104 -5.75 16.85 -29.85
CA TYR A 104 -6.58 15.82 -29.24
C TYR A 104 -6.40 14.50 -29.99
N LYS A 105 -6.42 13.40 -29.25
CA LYS A 105 -6.51 12.04 -29.75
C LYS A 105 -7.77 11.39 -29.19
N ILE A 106 -8.56 10.80 -30.06
CA ILE A 106 -9.67 9.90 -29.74
C ILE A 106 -9.20 8.48 -29.98
N SER A 107 -9.38 7.62 -28.98
CA SER A 107 -9.17 6.17 -29.09
C SER A 107 -10.48 5.45 -28.81
N LEU A 108 -10.80 4.47 -29.67
CA LEU A 108 -12.03 3.66 -29.62
C LEU A 108 -11.71 2.16 -29.47
N PRO A 109 -11.00 1.73 -28.40
CA PRO A 109 -10.66 0.33 -28.21
C PRO A 109 -11.93 -0.52 -28.09
N ASN A 110 -12.03 -1.60 -28.85
CA ASN A 110 -13.13 -2.57 -28.78
C ASN A 110 -14.55 -1.96 -28.79
N SER A 111 -14.71 -0.75 -29.36
CA SER A 111 -15.92 0.06 -29.20
C SER A 111 -16.94 -0.14 -30.32
N ILE A 112 -16.49 -0.68 -31.46
CA ILE A 112 -17.25 -0.85 -32.69
C ILE A 112 -17.28 -2.34 -33.02
N ALA A 113 -18.45 -2.86 -33.35
CA ALA A 113 -18.62 -4.22 -33.85
C ALA A 113 -19.55 -4.22 -35.06
N ASP A 114 -19.52 -5.27 -35.87
CA ASP A 114 -20.53 -5.44 -36.91
C ASP A 114 -21.90 -5.81 -36.30
N ILE A 115 -22.97 -5.60 -37.06
CA ILE A 115 -24.34 -5.85 -36.59
C ILE A 115 -24.78 -7.32 -36.73
N ASN A 116 -24.13 -8.11 -37.59
CA ASN A 116 -24.57 -9.45 -37.97
C ASN A 116 -24.01 -10.53 -37.02
N GLU A 117 -22.68 -10.60 -36.88
CA GLU A 117 -21.94 -11.61 -36.14
C GLU A 117 -21.24 -11.07 -34.88
N GLY A 118 -21.17 -9.74 -34.72
CA GLY A 118 -20.64 -9.09 -33.51
C GLY A 118 -19.11 -9.10 -33.41
N ASN A 119 -18.40 -9.27 -34.52
CA ASN A 119 -16.96 -9.15 -34.67
C ASN A 119 -16.50 -7.74 -34.26
N VAL A 120 -15.71 -7.67 -33.20
CA VAL A 120 -15.27 -6.41 -32.58
C VAL A 120 -14.02 -5.87 -33.27
N LEU A 121 -14.07 -4.60 -33.70
CA LEU A 121 -12.90 -3.87 -34.17
C LEU A 121 -12.00 -3.48 -32.99
N LYS A 122 -10.74 -3.92 -33.04
CA LYS A 122 -9.78 -3.79 -31.92
C LYS A 122 -9.56 -2.37 -31.45
N ASN A 123 -9.29 -1.42 -32.35
CA ASN A 123 -9.09 -0.01 -31.99
C ASN A 123 -9.21 0.90 -33.21
N ILE A 124 -9.59 2.17 -32.97
CA ILE A 124 -9.42 3.29 -33.89
C ILE A 124 -8.73 4.41 -33.12
N ASP A 125 -7.61 4.89 -33.65
CA ASP A 125 -6.93 6.09 -33.15
C ASP A 125 -7.11 7.23 -34.17
N PHE A 126 -7.66 8.34 -33.71
CA PHE A 126 -7.92 9.53 -34.51
C PHE A 126 -7.40 10.78 -33.80
N SER A 127 -6.44 11.47 -34.41
CA SER A 127 -5.85 12.70 -33.87
C SER A 127 -6.29 13.91 -34.69
N PHE A 128 -6.48 15.04 -34.03
CA PHE A 128 -6.79 16.33 -34.66
C PHE A 128 -6.31 17.47 -33.77
N SER A 129 -6.16 18.68 -34.31
CA SER A 129 -5.73 19.86 -33.54
C SER A 129 -6.65 21.04 -33.78
N THR A 130 -6.97 21.75 -32.71
CA THR A 130 -7.65 23.06 -32.79
C THR A 130 -6.68 24.18 -33.18
N GLY A 131 -5.37 23.91 -33.18
CA GLY A 131 -4.31 24.82 -33.65
C GLY A 131 -3.80 24.47 -35.05
N SER A 132 -2.73 25.14 -35.47
CA SER A 132 -2.18 25.03 -36.82
C SER A 132 -1.31 23.79 -37.07
N PHE A 133 -0.96 23.02 -36.03
CA PHE A 133 -0.10 21.84 -36.12
C PHE A 133 -0.56 20.72 -35.19
N ILE A 134 -0.06 19.51 -35.44
CA ILE A 134 -0.26 18.31 -34.61
C ILE A 134 0.98 18.13 -33.73
N ASP A 135 0.77 18.02 -32.42
CA ASP A 135 1.81 17.61 -31.47
C ASP A 135 2.21 16.15 -31.77
N THR A 136 3.50 15.83 -31.75
CA THR A 136 4.02 14.53 -32.21
C THR A 136 4.82 13.75 -31.18
N LEU A 137 5.06 14.30 -29.98
CA LEU A 137 5.85 13.58 -28.97
C LEU A 137 5.04 12.39 -28.42
N SER A 138 5.76 11.28 -28.21
CA SER A 138 5.23 10.07 -27.61
C SER A 138 6.09 9.65 -26.42
N PHE A 139 5.43 9.06 -25.42
CA PHE A 139 6.03 8.61 -24.17
C PHE A 139 5.49 7.24 -23.78
N PHE A 140 6.39 6.32 -23.46
CA PHE A 140 6.06 4.91 -23.23
C PHE A 140 6.51 4.47 -21.85
N LEU A 141 5.61 3.79 -21.14
CA LEU A 141 5.88 3.20 -19.83
C LEU A 141 5.51 1.72 -19.83
N ILE A 142 6.14 0.95 -18.95
CA ILE A 142 5.77 -0.44 -18.67
C ILE A 142 5.53 -0.57 -17.17
N GLY A 143 4.28 -0.85 -16.79
CA GLY A 143 3.87 -1.10 -15.41
C GLY A 143 4.12 -2.55 -14.97
N ILE A 144 4.85 -2.70 -13.87
CA ILE A 144 5.21 -3.99 -13.27
C ILE A 144 4.81 -3.98 -11.80
N ASN A 145 4.18 -5.04 -11.29
CA ASN A 145 3.90 -5.18 -9.87
C ASN A 145 5.21 -5.37 -9.11
N SER A 146 5.53 -4.50 -8.15
CA SER A 146 6.79 -4.55 -7.40
C SER A 146 6.95 -5.80 -6.54
N MET A 147 5.85 -6.46 -6.16
CA MET A 147 5.88 -7.66 -5.31
C MET A 147 5.97 -8.94 -6.13
N SER A 148 5.16 -9.09 -7.19
CA SER A 148 5.16 -10.31 -8.03
C SER A 148 6.10 -10.24 -9.23
N ASN A 149 6.61 -9.05 -9.59
CA ASN A 149 7.41 -8.78 -10.78
C ASN A 149 6.70 -9.11 -12.11
N GLU A 150 5.36 -9.10 -12.12
CA GLU A 150 4.53 -9.36 -13.29
C GLU A 150 4.08 -8.06 -13.96
N PHE A 151 3.85 -8.11 -15.28
CA PHE A 151 3.23 -6.99 -16.00
C PHE A 151 1.78 -6.78 -15.54
N VAL A 152 1.38 -5.52 -15.40
CA VAL A 152 0.03 -5.18 -14.94
C VAL A 152 -0.79 -4.64 -16.09
N ASP A 153 -1.76 -5.44 -16.54
CA ASP A 153 -2.76 -5.03 -17.53
C ASP A 153 -3.77 -4.03 -16.95
N GLY A 154 -4.39 -3.21 -17.79
CA GLY A 154 -5.47 -2.29 -17.45
C GLY A 154 -5.14 -1.29 -16.33
N LEU A 155 -3.91 -0.76 -16.31
CA LEU A 155 -3.51 0.38 -15.49
C LEU A 155 -4.04 1.67 -16.10
N SER A 156 -4.55 2.57 -15.27
CA SER A 156 -4.89 3.94 -15.63
C SER A 156 -3.67 4.83 -15.49
N GLY A 157 -3.08 5.26 -16.61
CA GLY A 157 -1.97 6.22 -16.65
C GLY A 157 -2.48 7.63 -16.93
N ILE A 158 -2.06 8.60 -16.13
CA ILE A 158 -2.43 10.01 -16.25
C ILE A 158 -1.18 10.88 -16.24
N LEU A 159 -0.98 11.68 -17.28
CA LEU A 159 0.03 12.76 -17.30
C LEU A 159 -0.68 14.11 -17.16
N ILE A 160 -0.24 14.90 -16.18
CA ILE A 160 -0.75 16.25 -15.94
C ILE A 160 0.40 17.22 -16.22
N ASN A 161 0.21 18.15 -17.15
CA ASN A 161 1.25 19.16 -17.40
C ASN A 161 1.43 20.06 -16.17
N GLU A 162 2.61 20.67 -16.00
CA GLU A 162 2.92 21.51 -14.82
C GLU A 162 1.87 22.58 -14.51
N ASN A 163 1.30 23.21 -15.54
CA ASN A 163 0.26 24.23 -15.39
C ASN A 163 -1.12 23.67 -15.01
N LYS A 164 -1.22 22.35 -14.77
CA LYS A 164 -2.43 21.58 -14.42
C LYS A 164 -3.62 21.76 -15.38
N LYS A 165 -3.34 22.23 -16.60
CA LYS A 165 -4.34 22.57 -17.61
C LYS A 165 -4.72 21.36 -18.48
N LEU A 166 -3.72 20.57 -18.86
CA LEU A 166 -3.88 19.43 -19.77
C LEU A 166 -3.65 18.14 -18.99
N LYS A 167 -4.64 17.25 -19.07
CA LYS A 167 -4.59 15.91 -18.49
C LYS A 167 -4.65 14.90 -19.62
N TYR A 168 -3.58 14.17 -19.85
CA TYR A 168 -3.53 13.09 -20.82
C TYR A 168 -3.80 11.77 -20.10
N ILE A 169 -4.66 10.94 -20.68
CA ILE A 169 -5.01 9.63 -20.13
C ILE A 169 -4.67 8.53 -21.14
N SER A 170 -4.20 7.39 -20.64
CA SER A 170 -3.95 6.18 -21.41
C SER A 170 -4.05 4.95 -20.50
N TYR A 171 -4.22 3.78 -21.09
CA TYR A 171 -4.37 2.52 -20.35
C TYR A 171 -3.26 1.53 -20.72
N SER A 172 -2.82 0.70 -19.77
CA SER A 172 -1.90 -0.38 -20.09
C SER A 172 -2.62 -1.53 -20.82
N ASN A 173 -1.87 -2.21 -21.69
CA ASN A 173 -2.28 -3.49 -22.26
C ASN A 173 -1.74 -4.68 -21.45
N GLU A 174 -1.99 -5.90 -21.92
CA GLU A 174 -1.56 -7.17 -21.30
C GLU A 174 -0.06 -7.25 -20.99
N LYS A 175 0.77 -6.48 -21.70
CA LYS A 175 2.23 -6.39 -21.46
C LYS A 175 2.61 -5.24 -20.52
N GLY A 176 1.65 -4.66 -19.82
CA GLY A 176 1.83 -3.50 -18.95
C GLY A 176 2.19 -2.21 -19.67
N ARG A 177 2.13 -2.17 -21.01
CA ARG A 177 2.60 -1.01 -21.79
C ARG A 177 1.55 0.09 -21.82
N ILE A 178 1.90 1.27 -21.32
CA ILE A 178 1.11 2.50 -21.39
C ILE A 178 1.75 3.40 -22.46
N GLU A 179 0.94 3.90 -23.38
CA GLU A 179 1.39 4.77 -24.46
C GLU A 179 0.65 6.10 -24.43
N PHE A 180 1.42 7.18 -24.31
CA PHE A 180 0.95 8.53 -24.55
C PHE A 180 1.49 9.01 -25.88
N SER A 181 0.64 9.61 -26.69
CA SER A 181 1.00 10.20 -27.98
C SER A 181 0.41 11.59 -28.09
N ASN A 182 0.90 12.36 -29.07
CA ASN A 182 0.47 13.74 -29.30
C ASN A 182 0.70 14.67 -28.09
N LEU A 183 1.81 14.43 -27.38
CA LEU A 183 2.21 15.23 -26.23
C LEU A 183 2.92 16.52 -26.65
N LYS A 184 2.72 17.57 -25.86
CA LYS A 184 3.51 18.80 -25.96
C LYS A 184 4.86 18.64 -25.27
N ASN A 185 5.85 19.41 -25.72
CA ASN A 185 7.10 19.52 -24.99
C ASN A 185 6.85 20.14 -23.60
N GLY A 186 7.40 19.55 -22.55
CA GLY A 186 7.35 20.11 -21.20
C GLY A 186 7.49 19.06 -20.09
N PHE A 187 7.29 19.52 -18.86
CA PHE A 187 7.29 18.70 -17.66
C PHE A 187 5.87 18.24 -17.30
N TYR A 188 5.79 17.00 -16.81
CA TYR A 188 4.55 16.32 -16.50
C TYR A 188 4.63 15.59 -15.17
N ASN A 189 3.60 15.74 -14.36
CA ASN A 189 3.35 14.89 -13.21
C ASN A 189 2.59 13.65 -13.70
N PHE A 190 3.17 12.48 -13.46
CA PHE A 190 2.62 11.20 -13.85
C PHE A 190 2.02 10.48 -12.65
N TYR A 191 0.79 10.00 -12.83
CA TYR A 191 0.09 9.15 -11.89
C TYR A 191 -0.35 7.88 -12.60
N CYS A 192 -0.16 6.74 -11.96
CA CYS A 192 -0.55 5.43 -12.48
C CYS A 192 -1.23 4.64 -11.39
N PHE A 193 -2.35 3.99 -11.68
CA PHE A 193 -3.00 3.11 -10.71
C PHE A 193 -3.83 2.01 -11.38
N LYS A 194 -4.03 0.90 -10.68
CA LYS A 194 -4.88 -0.21 -11.10
C LYS A 194 -6.28 -0.05 -10.52
N ASP A 195 -7.15 0.60 -11.29
CA ASP A 195 -8.53 0.89 -10.91
C ASP A 195 -9.41 -0.36 -10.99
N ASN A 196 -9.45 -1.13 -9.91
CA ASN A 196 -10.20 -2.37 -9.81
C ASN A 196 -11.71 -2.13 -9.63
N ASN A 197 -12.09 -1.03 -8.97
CA ASN A 197 -13.50 -0.72 -8.71
C ASN A 197 -14.11 0.29 -9.70
N LYS A 198 -13.33 0.73 -10.69
CA LYS A 198 -13.72 1.62 -11.80
C LYS A 198 -14.19 3.00 -11.33
N ASN A 199 -13.72 3.48 -10.18
CA ASN A 199 -14.11 4.79 -9.66
C ASN A 199 -13.21 5.94 -10.17
N LYS A 200 -12.19 5.62 -10.99
CA LYS A 200 -11.20 6.55 -11.58
C LYS A 200 -10.35 7.29 -10.55
N VAL A 201 -10.26 6.75 -9.34
CA VAL A 201 -9.43 7.25 -8.25
C VAL A 201 -8.53 6.10 -7.80
N ALA A 202 -7.29 6.41 -7.45
CA ALA A 202 -6.39 5.41 -6.88
C ALA A 202 -6.89 5.03 -5.48
N ASP A 203 -7.41 3.82 -5.35
CA ASP A 203 -8.06 3.35 -4.13
C ASP A 203 -7.19 2.42 -3.28
N PHE A 204 -7.73 2.06 -2.12
CA PHE A 204 -7.11 1.11 -1.21
C PHE A 204 -6.89 -0.27 -1.89
N LYS A 205 -5.72 -0.89 -1.66
CA LYS A 205 -5.24 -2.14 -2.28
C LYS A 205 -4.95 -2.06 -3.77
N GLU A 206 -5.19 -0.92 -4.40
CA GLU A 206 -4.83 -0.73 -5.80
C GLU A 206 -3.34 -0.49 -5.92
N LEU A 207 -2.75 -1.09 -6.94
CA LEU A 207 -1.37 -0.83 -7.32
C LEU A 207 -1.29 0.60 -7.81
N TYR A 208 -0.32 1.38 -7.35
CA TYR A 208 -0.10 2.74 -7.83
C TYR A 208 1.39 3.07 -8.00
N TYR A 209 1.65 4.13 -8.77
CA TYR A 209 2.96 4.73 -8.97
C TYR A 209 2.79 6.23 -9.30
N THR A 210 3.69 7.07 -8.80
CA THR A 210 3.73 8.51 -9.12
C THR A 210 5.16 8.96 -9.39
N SER A 211 5.36 9.84 -10.36
CA SER A 211 6.67 10.40 -10.69
C SER A 211 6.54 11.67 -11.52
N ASN A 212 7.63 12.39 -11.71
CA ASN A 212 7.68 13.55 -12.60
C ASN A 212 8.56 13.21 -13.82
N PHE A 213 8.11 13.60 -15.01
CA PHE A 213 8.83 13.36 -16.25
C PHE A 213 8.97 14.64 -17.08
N GLU A 214 10.18 14.88 -17.57
CA GLU A 214 10.41 15.82 -18.66
C GLU A 214 10.26 15.08 -20.00
N ILE A 215 9.36 15.59 -20.86
CA ILE A 215 9.07 15.01 -22.17
C ILE A 215 9.45 16.03 -23.23
N ASN A 216 10.54 15.77 -23.95
CA ASN A 216 11.10 16.62 -24.99
C ASN A 216 11.55 15.78 -26.21
N SER A 217 12.07 16.43 -27.25
CA SER A 217 12.49 15.78 -28.50
C SER A 217 13.70 14.84 -28.35
N MET A 218 14.50 14.98 -27.29
CA MET A 218 15.67 14.13 -27.01
C MET A 218 15.25 12.83 -26.32
N ASN A 219 14.21 12.88 -25.48
CA ASN A 219 13.70 11.73 -24.71
C ASN A 219 12.46 11.07 -25.33
N LYS A 220 12.11 11.44 -26.57
CA LYS A 220 10.99 10.84 -27.30
C LYS A 220 11.28 9.34 -27.51
N ASN A 221 10.31 8.50 -27.23
CA ASN A 221 10.36 7.04 -27.41
C ASN A 221 11.20 6.22 -26.42
N ILE A 222 11.67 6.79 -25.30
CA ILE A 222 12.30 5.99 -24.24
C ILE A 222 11.21 5.18 -23.51
N ILE A 223 11.41 3.86 -23.43
CA ILE A 223 10.54 2.96 -22.65
C ILE A 223 11.04 2.95 -21.20
N LYS A 224 10.27 3.49 -20.27
CA LYS A 224 10.58 3.45 -18.83
C LYS A 224 9.77 2.37 -18.12
N LYS A 225 10.43 1.52 -17.33
CA LYS A 225 9.76 0.59 -16.42
C LYS A 225 9.39 1.31 -15.14
N ILE A 226 8.16 1.10 -14.66
CA ILE A 226 7.68 1.62 -13.38
C ILE A 226 7.23 0.43 -12.52
N TYR A 227 7.63 0.42 -11.25
CA TYR A 227 7.28 -0.64 -10.31
C TYR A 227 6.18 -0.12 -9.39
N LEU A 228 4.98 -0.71 -9.50
CA LEU A 228 3.82 -0.30 -8.73
C LEU A 228 3.80 -0.98 -7.37
N ILE A 229 3.39 -0.21 -6.36
CA ILE A 229 3.21 -0.67 -4.98
C ILE A 229 1.74 -0.64 -4.61
N SER A 230 1.27 -1.53 -3.74
CA SER A 230 -0.08 -1.42 -3.19
C SER A 230 -0.07 -0.42 -2.05
N LYS A 231 -0.99 0.55 -2.04
CA LYS A 231 -1.13 1.48 -0.92
C LYS A 231 -1.51 0.72 0.35
N ASN A 232 -0.75 0.90 1.44
CA ASN A 232 -1.03 0.24 2.71
C ASN A 232 -2.42 0.65 3.24
N PRO A 233 -3.16 -0.27 3.90
CA PRO A 233 -4.51 -0.02 4.42
C PRO A 233 -4.66 1.19 5.33
N SER A 234 -3.57 1.59 5.95
CA SER A 234 -3.56 2.62 6.96
C SER A 234 -3.43 4.03 6.37
N ASP A 235 -2.95 4.23 5.15
CA ASP A 235 -2.61 5.59 4.66
C ASP A 235 -3.80 6.37 4.04
N SER A 236 -4.95 5.73 3.78
CA SER A 236 -6.09 6.37 3.06
C SER A 236 -7.40 6.47 3.85
N ILE A 237 -7.54 5.78 4.98
CA ILE A 237 -8.69 5.99 5.86
C ILE A 237 -8.37 7.21 6.73
N PRO A 238 -9.20 8.28 6.76
CA PRO A 238 -8.97 9.38 7.68
C PRO A 238 -8.95 8.83 9.10
N LEU A 239 -7.86 9.11 9.82
CA LEU A 239 -7.72 8.65 11.18
C LEU A 239 -8.81 9.30 12.03
N LYS A 240 -9.61 8.49 12.71
CA LYS A 240 -10.70 8.93 13.57
C LYS A 240 -10.69 8.15 14.87
N VAL A 241 -11.06 8.81 15.96
CA VAL A 241 -11.37 8.12 17.21
C VAL A 241 -12.66 7.33 17.03
N LYS A 242 -12.58 6.01 17.24
CA LYS A 242 -13.73 5.10 17.21
C LYS A 242 -14.37 4.99 18.59
N LYS A 243 -13.56 4.98 19.65
CA LYS A 243 -14.02 4.81 21.03
C LYS A 243 -13.03 5.39 22.02
N THR A 244 -13.54 5.97 23.10
CA THR A 244 -12.77 6.28 24.30
C THR A 244 -13.32 5.51 25.50
N SER A 245 -12.46 5.02 26.38
CA SER A 245 -12.91 4.32 27.60
C SER A 245 -11.84 4.24 28.67
N TYR A 246 -12.22 4.41 29.94
CA TYR A 246 -11.33 4.13 31.08
C TYR A 246 -10.85 2.69 31.08
N ILE A 247 -9.56 2.50 31.34
CA ILE A 247 -8.96 1.19 31.60
C ILE A 247 -8.88 0.99 33.12
N ASN A 248 -8.28 1.97 33.81
CA ASN A 248 -8.10 1.99 35.25
C ASN A 248 -8.19 3.44 35.76
N LYS A 249 -7.88 3.68 37.04
CA LYS A 249 -7.97 5.01 37.67
C LYS A 249 -7.09 6.09 37.03
N ASN A 250 -6.05 5.68 36.30
CA ASN A 250 -4.95 6.53 35.86
C ASN A 250 -4.71 6.51 34.35
N CYS A 251 -5.53 5.77 33.61
CA CYS A 251 -5.49 5.80 32.16
C CYS A 251 -6.81 5.42 31.50
N PHE A 252 -6.95 5.92 30.29
CA PHE A 252 -8.03 5.55 29.37
C PHE A 252 -7.45 5.25 27.99
N SER A 253 -8.15 4.39 27.25
CA SER A 253 -7.85 4.11 25.86
C SER A 253 -8.58 5.06 24.93
N VAL A 254 -7.92 5.38 23.83
CA VAL A 254 -8.46 6.01 22.62
C VAL A 254 -8.22 5.00 21.50
N VAL A 255 -9.28 4.33 21.07
CA VAL A 255 -9.25 3.33 19.99
C VAL A 255 -9.56 4.04 18.69
N PHE A 256 -8.73 3.85 17.68
CA PHE A 256 -8.88 4.43 16.35
C PHE A 256 -9.65 3.49 15.42
N ASN A 257 -10.13 4.04 14.30
CA ASN A 257 -10.78 3.29 13.23
C ASN A 257 -9.81 2.47 12.36
N ARG A 258 -8.50 2.66 12.53
CA ARG A 258 -7.43 1.93 11.84
C ARG A 258 -6.13 1.95 12.66
N PHE A 259 -5.15 1.15 12.24
CA PHE A 259 -3.80 1.20 12.80
C PHE A 259 -3.13 2.55 12.53
N LEU A 260 -2.27 2.93 13.48
CA LEU A 260 -1.48 4.16 13.40
C LEU A 260 -0.24 3.95 12.54
N ASN A 261 0.03 4.94 11.69
CA ASN A 261 1.21 5.02 10.87
C ASN A 261 2.23 5.95 11.50
N LYS A 262 3.50 5.80 11.09
CA LYS A 262 4.58 6.71 11.49
C LYS A 262 4.34 8.16 11.04
N GLU A 263 3.58 8.36 9.96
CA GLU A 263 3.24 9.67 9.41
C GLU A 263 2.02 10.33 10.07
N ASP A 264 1.25 9.61 10.90
CA ASP A 264 0.09 10.19 11.56
C ASP A 264 0.51 11.20 12.63
N ASN A 265 0.12 12.45 12.44
CA ASN A 265 0.33 13.52 13.40
C ASN A 265 -0.84 13.57 14.37
N ILE A 266 -0.58 13.31 15.65
CA ILE A 266 -1.61 13.31 16.67
C ILE A 266 -1.21 14.24 17.80
N LYS A 267 -2.01 15.27 18.03
CA LYS A 267 -1.88 16.14 19.20
C LYS A 267 -3.11 15.99 20.06
N TYR A 268 -2.95 16.01 21.37
CA TYR A 268 -4.07 15.89 22.27
C TYR A 268 -3.84 16.69 23.54
N SER A 269 -4.94 17.08 24.18
CA SER A 269 -4.97 17.67 25.50
C SER A 269 -6.13 17.11 26.30
N ILE A 270 -5.95 17.03 27.61
CA ILE A 270 -7.00 16.63 28.53
C ILE A 270 -7.34 17.82 29.42
N ASN A 271 -8.62 18.15 29.47
CA ASN A 271 -9.15 19.11 30.42
C ASN A 271 -9.84 18.37 31.58
N ASN A 272 -9.25 18.51 32.76
CA ASN A 272 -9.84 18.20 34.06
C ASN A 272 -9.33 19.21 35.10
N SER A 273 -9.82 19.17 36.35
CA SER A 273 -9.40 20.10 37.42
C SER A 273 -7.88 20.11 37.69
N TYR A 274 -7.17 19.02 37.39
CA TYR A 274 -5.73 18.86 37.63
C TYR A 274 -4.84 19.30 36.44
N ASN A 275 -5.13 18.82 35.22
CA ASN A 275 -4.32 19.04 34.01
C ASN A 275 -4.34 20.47 33.47
N LYS A 276 -5.24 21.33 33.96
CA LYS A 276 -5.18 22.79 33.72
C LYS A 276 -3.85 23.42 34.18
N LYS A 277 -3.00 22.72 34.95
CA LYS A 277 -1.78 23.26 35.56
C LYS A 277 -0.46 22.63 35.12
N THR A 278 -0.43 21.41 34.56
CA THR A 278 0.84 20.65 34.43
C THR A 278 1.17 20.15 33.02
N ASN A 279 0.20 20.01 32.10
CA ASN A 279 0.40 19.50 30.72
C ASN A 279 1.20 18.18 30.55
N GLU A 280 1.56 17.50 31.63
CA GLU A 280 2.26 16.21 31.56
C GLU A 280 1.25 15.13 31.17
N LEU A 281 1.41 14.58 29.96
CA LEU A 281 0.67 13.42 29.48
C LEU A 281 1.65 12.44 28.84
N ILE A 282 1.45 11.15 29.08
CA ILE A 282 2.20 10.07 28.42
C ILE A 282 1.20 9.25 27.63
N SER A 283 1.48 9.05 26.34
CA SER A 283 0.77 8.08 25.51
C SER A 283 1.66 6.91 25.14
N THR A 284 1.12 5.70 25.24
CA THR A 284 1.72 4.51 24.61
C THR A 284 0.93 4.11 23.37
N ASN A 285 1.65 3.65 22.35
CA ASN A 285 1.08 3.27 21.06
C ASN A 285 1.04 1.76 20.96
N GLU A 286 -0.15 1.17 20.91
CA GLU A 286 -0.33 -0.24 20.64
C GLU A 286 -1.29 -0.43 19.47
N ARG A 287 -0.73 -0.70 18.28
CA ARG A 287 -1.49 -1.01 17.05
C ARG A 287 -2.51 0.09 16.66
N ASP A 288 -3.77 -0.08 17.04
CA ASP A 288 -4.92 0.80 16.75
C ASP A 288 -5.33 1.66 17.95
N SER A 289 -4.57 1.63 19.03
CA SER A 289 -4.96 2.21 20.30
C SER A 289 -3.88 3.10 20.88
N PHE A 290 -4.30 4.24 21.40
CA PHE A 290 -3.53 5.06 22.34
C PHE A 290 -4.02 4.83 23.75
N ILE A 291 -3.10 4.62 24.68
CA ILE A 291 -3.39 4.68 26.10
C ILE A 291 -2.86 6.00 26.61
N ILE A 292 -3.73 6.88 27.10
CA ILE A 292 -3.33 8.15 27.69
C ILE A 292 -3.34 8.00 29.20
N TYR A 293 -2.19 8.22 29.81
CA TYR A 293 -2.03 8.24 31.25
C TYR A 293 -2.22 9.66 31.79
N HIS A 294 -2.92 9.75 32.91
CA HIS A 294 -3.19 10.99 33.61
C HIS A 294 -3.08 10.75 35.12
N LYS A 295 -2.78 11.80 35.87
CA LYS A 295 -2.85 11.71 37.33
C LYS A 295 -4.29 11.41 37.75
N THR A 296 -4.44 10.62 38.81
CA THR A 296 -5.75 10.32 39.38
C THR A 296 -6.58 11.60 39.60
N VAL A 297 -7.81 11.62 39.07
CA VAL A 297 -8.82 12.63 39.39
C VAL A 297 -10.07 11.92 39.89
N ASN A 298 -10.63 12.37 41.00
CA ASN A 298 -11.83 11.77 41.59
C ASN A 298 -13.07 12.59 41.24
N ASN A 299 -14.15 11.90 40.89
CA ASN A 299 -15.50 12.44 40.70
C ASN A 299 -15.64 13.50 39.60
N GLU A 300 -14.84 13.42 38.54
CA GLU A 300 -14.92 14.33 37.39
C GLU A 300 -14.76 13.60 36.07
N ASN A 301 -15.54 14.01 35.06
CA ASN A 301 -15.36 13.55 33.70
C ASN A 301 -14.11 14.18 33.09
N ILE A 302 -13.44 13.42 32.22
CA ILE A 302 -12.29 13.91 31.46
C ILE A 302 -12.78 14.38 30.09
N THR A 303 -12.42 15.60 29.69
CA THR A 303 -12.60 16.04 28.30
C THR A 303 -11.29 15.88 27.55
N LEU A 304 -11.28 15.04 26.52
CA LEU A 304 -10.17 14.86 25.59
C LEU A 304 -10.40 15.72 24.35
N ASN A 305 -9.50 16.66 24.08
CA ASN A 305 -9.42 17.33 22.78
C ASN A 305 -8.30 16.69 21.98
N ILE A 306 -8.56 16.28 20.74
CA ILE A 306 -7.60 15.57 19.90
C ILE A 306 -7.59 16.10 18.47
N GLU A 307 -6.40 16.39 17.95
CA GLU A 307 -6.10 16.77 16.58
C GLU A 307 -5.48 15.56 15.88
N LEU A 308 -6.15 15.03 14.86
CA LEU A 308 -5.69 13.91 14.04
C LEU A 308 -5.38 14.44 12.65
N ASN A 309 -4.10 14.60 12.34
CA ASN A 309 -3.58 15.30 11.17
C ASN A 309 -4.12 16.74 11.10
N ASN A 310 -5.24 16.95 10.41
CA ASN A 310 -5.88 18.26 10.25
C ASN A 310 -7.34 18.26 10.75
N TYR A 311 -7.76 17.20 11.46
CA TYR A 311 -9.12 17.06 11.98
C TYR A 311 -9.13 17.22 13.49
N LEU A 312 -9.91 18.16 14.00
CA LEU A 312 -10.08 18.41 15.43
C LEU A 312 -11.39 17.79 15.93
N ASP A 313 -11.31 17.10 17.07
CA ASP A 313 -12.46 16.50 17.73
C ASP A 313 -12.35 16.61 19.26
N SER A 314 -13.48 16.47 19.96
CA SER A 314 -13.55 16.55 21.42
C SER A 314 -14.49 15.50 22.00
N PHE A 315 -13.99 14.75 22.98
CA PHE A 315 -14.70 13.63 23.60
C PHE A 315 -14.80 13.81 25.11
N ILE A 316 -16.00 13.63 25.65
CA ILE A 316 -16.21 13.51 27.10
C ILE A 316 -16.09 12.04 27.47
N ILE A 317 -15.18 11.73 28.39
CA ILE A 317 -14.90 10.40 28.92
C ILE A 317 -15.50 10.34 30.32
N PRO A 318 -16.70 9.75 30.47
CA PRO A 318 -17.37 9.69 31.76
C PRO A 318 -16.62 8.77 32.72
N GLN A 319 -16.42 9.22 33.96
CA GLN A 319 -15.76 8.41 34.97
C GLN A 319 -16.69 7.27 35.44
N PRO A 320 -16.24 6.00 35.41
CA PRO A 320 -17.04 4.89 35.90
C PRO A 320 -17.17 4.93 37.43
N LYS A 321 -18.27 4.38 37.95
CA LYS A 321 -18.55 4.33 39.40
C LYS A 321 -17.52 3.52 40.19
N ILE A 322 -16.90 2.52 39.56
CA ILE A 322 -15.86 1.67 40.14
C ILE A 322 -14.63 1.78 39.26
N LEU A 323 -13.52 2.22 39.84
CA LEU A 323 -12.23 2.32 39.16
C LEU A 323 -11.36 1.16 39.61
N LYS A 324 -10.82 0.42 38.65
CA LYS A 324 -9.76 -0.54 38.93
C LYS A 324 -8.50 0.23 39.30
N VAL A 325 -7.88 -0.14 40.42
CA VAL A 325 -6.55 0.32 40.79
C VAL A 325 -5.56 -0.72 40.27
N GLN A 326 -4.45 -0.25 39.72
CA GLN A 326 -3.38 -1.10 39.23
C GLN A 326 -2.11 -0.69 39.96
N ASP A 327 -1.48 -1.65 40.62
CA ASP A 327 -0.22 -1.40 41.30
C ASP A 327 0.94 -1.39 40.27
N LEU A 328 1.92 -0.53 40.53
CA LEU A 328 3.18 -0.55 39.79
C LEU A 328 3.83 -1.92 39.94
N LYS A 329 4.22 -2.50 38.81
CA LYS A 329 4.95 -3.76 38.72
C LYS A 329 6.02 -3.63 37.66
N LEU A 330 7.24 -4.01 38.04
CA LEU A 330 8.32 -4.23 37.12
C LEU A 330 8.46 -5.72 36.79
N THR A 331 8.85 -6.00 35.56
CA THR A 331 9.20 -7.33 35.10
C THR A 331 10.55 -7.28 34.42
N LEU A 332 11.43 -8.19 34.82
CA LEU A 332 12.65 -8.44 34.08
C LEU A 332 12.30 -9.08 32.75
N PHE A 333 12.76 -8.46 31.68
CA PHE A 333 12.40 -8.83 30.33
C PHE A 333 12.87 -10.24 29.95
N SER A 334 14.05 -10.64 30.46
CA SER A 334 14.45 -12.04 30.48
C SER A 334 15.28 -12.37 31.73
N PRO A 335 14.93 -13.43 32.48
CA PRO A 335 15.69 -13.89 33.63
C PRO A 335 17.00 -14.60 33.26
N ILE A 336 17.18 -14.95 31.99
CA ILE A 336 18.39 -15.61 31.48
C ILE A 336 18.98 -14.72 30.38
N ILE A 337 20.29 -14.47 30.45
CA ILE A 337 21.01 -13.63 29.50
C ILE A 337 22.30 -14.32 29.05
N THR A 338 22.82 -13.92 27.89
CA THR A 338 24.20 -14.18 27.49
C THR A 338 25.06 -12.94 27.70
N LYS A 339 26.38 -13.08 27.57
CA LYS A 339 27.35 -11.97 27.70
C LYS A 339 27.12 -10.82 26.72
N ASN A 340 26.34 -11.05 25.66
CA ASN A 340 26.04 -10.08 24.61
C ASN A 340 24.63 -9.51 24.72
N ASN A 341 23.83 -9.94 25.69
CA ASN A 341 22.45 -9.48 25.81
C ASN A 341 22.35 -8.23 26.68
N GLU A 342 21.64 -7.24 26.15
CA GLU A 342 21.19 -6.09 26.92
C GLU A 342 20.09 -6.50 27.91
N ILE A 343 20.02 -5.79 29.03
CA ILE A 343 19.07 -6.07 30.11
C ILE A 343 18.06 -4.96 30.19
N PHE A 344 16.79 -5.34 30.32
CA PHE A 344 15.68 -4.42 30.43
C PHE A 344 14.75 -4.79 31.58
N LEU A 345 14.26 -3.77 32.27
CA LEU A 345 13.09 -3.86 33.14
C LEU A 345 11.93 -3.16 32.43
N GLU A 346 10.79 -3.83 32.38
CA GLU A 346 9.55 -3.29 31.83
C GLU A 346 8.55 -3.03 32.94
N SER A 347 7.93 -1.86 32.87
CA SER A 347 6.93 -1.40 33.81
C SER A 347 5.55 -1.50 33.22
N ASN A 348 4.60 -2.01 34.00
CA ASN A 348 3.19 -2.03 33.62
C ASN A 348 2.51 -0.65 33.69
N LEU A 349 3.16 0.34 34.31
CA LEU A 349 2.72 1.73 34.43
C LEU A 349 3.83 2.68 34.01
N PRO A 350 3.51 3.89 33.50
CA PRO A 350 4.53 4.84 33.11
C PRO A 350 5.35 5.36 34.29
N ILE A 351 6.65 5.41 34.05
CA ILE A 351 7.67 5.95 34.92
C ILE A 351 7.93 7.40 34.48
N LYS A 352 7.90 8.30 35.46
CA LYS A 352 8.22 9.72 35.27
C LYS A 352 9.73 9.95 35.44
N TYR A 353 10.30 9.41 36.51
CA TYR A 353 11.73 9.54 36.81
C TYR A 353 12.29 8.24 37.40
N ILE A 354 13.58 8.01 37.15
CA ILE A 354 14.38 7.00 37.84
C ILE A 354 15.50 7.65 38.64
N ASN A 355 15.85 7.06 39.78
CA ASN A 355 16.98 7.44 40.60
C ASN A 355 17.93 6.25 40.75
N SER A 356 18.97 6.23 39.92
CA SER A 356 19.98 5.17 39.87
C SER A 356 20.77 4.98 41.17
N LYS A 357 20.61 5.84 42.19
CA LYS A 357 21.20 5.63 43.52
C LYS A 357 20.45 4.57 44.35
N ASN A 358 19.23 4.22 43.97
CA ASN A 358 18.37 3.30 44.74
C ASN A 358 18.26 1.91 44.10
N ILE A 359 19.23 1.55 43.25
CA ILE A 359 19.37 0.20 42.69
C ILE A 359 20.70 -0.41 43.14
N LEU A 360 20.68 -1.70 43.47
CA LEU A 360 21.87 -2.46 43.83
C LEU A 360 21.99 -3.67 42.90
N ILE A 361 23.20 -3.95 42.44
CA ILE A 361 23.52 -5.20 41.75
C ILE A 361 24.49 -5.98 42.63
N ASN A 362 24.10 -7.19 43.03
CA ASN A 362 24.86 -8.01 44.00
C ASN A 362 25.21 -7.24 45.28
N GLY A 363 24.31 -6.35 45.74
CA GLY A 363 24.50 -5.52 46.93
C GLY A 363 25.35 -4.25 46.71
N ILE A 364 25.89 -4.02 45.52
CA ILE A 364 26.71 -2.86 45.19
C ILE A 364 25.87 -1.82 44.45
N ASN A 365 25.98 -0.56 44.86
CA ASN A 365 25.33 0.57 44.20
C ASN A 365 26.15 1.04 43.00
N LEU A 366 25.67 0.76 41.80
CA LEU A 366 26.33 1.12 40.55
C LEU A 366 25.76 2.42 39.99
N LYS A 367 25.85 3.50 40.76
CA LYS A 367 25.31 4.83 40.38
C LYS A 367 25.51 5.11 38.88
N GLU A 368 24.44 5.52 38.20
CA GLU A 368 24.38 5.86 36.76
C GLU A 368 24.31 4.71 35.74
N ASP A 369 24.22 3.45 36.18
CA ASP A 369 24.21 2.26 35.29
C ASP A 369 22.88 1.96 34.58
N VAL A 370 21.84 2.76 34.83
CA VAL A 370 20.52 2.60 34.20
C VAL A 370 20.03 3.87 33.53
N GLU A 371 19.26 3.70 32.46
CA GLU A 371 18.61 4.78 31.75
C GLU A 371 17.18 4.41 31.37
N LEU A 372 16.32 5.43 31.29
CA LEU A 372 14.95 5.27 30.84
C LEU A 372 14.92 5.42 29.31
N ILE A 373 14.70 4.32 28.58
CA ILE A 373 14.61 4.32 27.11
C ILE A 373 13.30 4.93 26.65
N ASN A 374 12.24 4.63 27.38
CA ASN A 374 10.93 5.24 27.25
C ASN A 374 10.21 5.11 28.60
N ASN A 375 9.03 5.70 28.73
CA ASN A 375 8.29 5.75 29.99
C ASN A 375 7.90 4.38 30.55
N THR A 376 8.08 3.25 29.86
CA THR A 376 7.80 1.92 30.43
C THR A 376 9.02 0.99 30.42
N LYS A 377 10.16 1.42 29.89
CA LYS A 377 11.33 0.54 29.69
C LYS A 377 12.60 1.17 30.21
N ILE A 378 13.22 0.50 31.18
CA ILE A 378 14.52 0.85 31.75
C ILE A 378 15.57 -0.08 31.14
N LYS A 379 16.67 0.47 30.64
CA LYS A 379 17.83 -0.26 30.13
C LYS A 379 18.98 -0.17 31.12
N PHE A 380 19.70 -1.28 31.29
CA PHE A 380 21.01 -1.27 31.93
C PHE A 380 22.06 -0.94 30.88
N LYS A 381 22.89 0.07 31.14
CA LYS A 381 23.92 0.54 30.21
C LYS A 381 25.04 -0.50 30.03
N ASN A 382 25.38 -1.20 31.10
CA ASN A 382 26.44 -2.19 31.11
C ASN A 382 25.88 -3.60 30.89
N LEU A 383 26.56 -4.38 30.06
CA LEU A 383 26.28 -5.80 29.90
C LEU A 383 26.71 -6.56 31.16
N LEU A 384 25.89 -7.51 31.62
CA LEU A 384 26.29 -8.39 32.71
C LEU A 384 26.96 -9.64 32.13
N THR A 385 28.18 -9.90 32.62
CA THR A 385 28.99 -11.07 32.23
C THR A 385 29.01 -12.15 33.32
N TYR A 386 28.19 -11.99 34.35
CA TYR A 386 28.08 -12.85 35.54
C TYR A 386 26.63 -12.89 36.04
N PRO A 387 26.21 -13.95 36.75
CA PRO A 387 24.89 -14.00 37.37
C PRO A 387 24.74 -12.91 38.43
N ALA A 388 23.58 -12.27 38.47
CA ALA A 388 23.37 -11.08 39.28
C ALA A 388 22.00 -11.04 39.95
N THR A 389 21.97 -10.52 41.17
CA THR A 389 20.75 -10.14 41.89
C THR A 389 20.61 -8.63 41.81
N ILE A 390 19.55 -8.16 41.15
CA ILE A 390 19.19 -6.76 41.02
C ILE A 390 18.16 -6.43 42.09
N ILE A 391 18.50 -5.55 43.01
CA ILE A 391 17.61 -5.12 44.10
C ILE A 391 17.19 -3.68 43.83
N ILE A 392 15.88 -3.47 43.79
CA ILE A 392 15.27 -2.16 43.64
C ILE A 392 14.76 -1.71 44.99
N ASN A 393 15.29 -0.59 45.47
CA ASN A 393 14.89 0.02 46.73
C ASN A 393 13.90 1.15 46.52
N LYS A 394 13.21 1.53 47.62
CA LYS A 394 12.29 2.65 47.63
C LYS A 394 12.95 3.91 47.08
N GLY A 395 12.18 4.65 46.28
CA GLY A 395 12.62 5.87 45.61
C GLY A 395 13.46 5.62 44.35
N PHE A 396 13.62 4.38 43.89
CA PHE A 396 14.23 4.10 42.57
C PHE A 396 13.35 4.60 41.44
N ILE A 397 12.05 4.33 41.48
CA ILE A 397 11.06 4.83 40.51
C ILE A 397 10.21 5.90 41.16
N THR A 398 9.92 6.94 40.38
CA THR A 398 8.75 7.79 40.58
C THR A 398 7.82 7.56 39.40
N ASP A 399 6.64 7.00 39.66
CA ASP A 399 5.62 6.83 38.62
C ASP A 399 4.88 8.15 38.34
N PHE A 400 3.86 8.09 37.50
CA PHE A 400 3.09 9.26 37.09
C PHE A 400 2.15 9.83 38.17
N ASP A 401 1.87 9.08 39.24
CA ASP A 401 1.11 9.54 40.40
C ASP A 401 2.00 10.04 41.54
N ASP A 402 3.31 10.18 41.27
CA ASP A 402 4.34 10.49 42.26
C ASP A 402 4.54 9.38 43.31
N TYR A 403 4.11 8.13 43.03
CA TYR A 403 4.39 6.97 43.88
C TYR A 403 5.87 6.60 43.82
N LYS A 404 6.48 6.38 45.00
CA LYS A 404 7.92 6.13 45.16
C LYS A 404 8.25 4.89 45.99
N ASP A 405 7.25 4.22 46.53
CA ASP A 405 7.46 3.14 47.51
C ASP A 405 7.56 1.75 46.87
N TYR A 406 8.03 1.66 45.62
CA TYR A 406 8.26 0.39 44.94
C TYR A 406 9.57 -0.26 45.39
N THR A 407 9.51 -1.56 45.68
CA THR A 407 10.67 -2.40 45.98
C THR A 407 10.50 -3.77 45.33
N ASP A 408 11.58 -4.31 44.78
CA ASP A 408 11.55 -5.65 44.19
C ASP A 408 12.97 -6.22 44.05
N THR A 409 13.07 -7.53 43.83
CA THR A 409 14.34 -8.21 43.58
C THR A 409 14.24 -9.11 42.35
N PHE A 410 15.15 -8.92 41.40
CA PHE A 410 15.23 -9.71 40.17
C PHE A 410 16.52 -10.51 40.14
N ASN A 411 16.40 -11.80 39.82
CA ASN A 411 17.55 -12.67 39.65
C ASN A 411 17.83 -12.87 38.15
N VAL A 412 19.05 -12.56 37.75
CA VAL A 412 19.56 -12.72 36.40
C VAL A 412 20.54 -13.90 36.41
N LYS A 413 20.24 -14.91 35.59
CA LYS A 413 21.14 -16.04 35.33
C LYS A 413 21.94 -15.77 34.07
N LEU A 414 23.22 -16.12 34.09
CA LEU A 414 24.04 -16.16 32.88
C LEU A 414 23.91 -17.55 32.27
N ALA A 415 23.50 -17.62 31.00
CA ALA A 415 23.40 -18.86 30.27
C ALA A 415 24.77 -19.53 30.14
N THR A 416 24.81 -20.84 30.31
CA THR A 416 26.01 -21.65 30.06
C THR A 416 26.21 -21.87 28.55
N ASP A 417 27.39 -22.37 28.17
CA ASP A 417 27.67 -22.68 26.76
C ASP A 417 26.74 -23.78 26.20
N ASP A 418 26.22 -24.66 27.06
CA ASP A 418 25.25 -25.70 26.69
C ASP A 418 23.82 -25.14 26.52
N GLU A 419 23.51 -23.99 27.13
CA GLU A 419 22.18 -23.35 27.07
C GLU A 419 22.05 -22.35 25.90
N ILE A 420 23.10 -22.18 25.09
CA ILE A 420 23.13 -21.25 23.96
C ILE A 420 23.24 -21.98 22.62
N GLY A 421 22.84 -21.31 21.55
CA GLY A 421 23.02 -21.76 20.17
C GLY A 421 23.75 -20.72 19.32
N ASN A 422 24.27 -21.17 18.18
CA ASN A 422 24.94 -20.36 17.18
C ASN A 422 24.14 -20.39 15.87
N LEU A 423 24.05 -19.25 15.20
CA LEU A 423 23.40 -19.12 13.90
C LEU A 423 24.40 -18.58 12.88
N SER A 424 24.59 -19.29 11.77
CA SER A 424 25.30 -18.75 10.61
C SER A 424 24.53 -18.92 9.31
N PHE A 425 24.53 -17.85 8.51
CA PHE A 425 23.78 -17.79 7.25
C PHE A 425 24.49 -16.91 6.23
N ILE A 426 24.15 -17.14 4.96
CA ILE A 426 24.62 -16.39 3.80
C ILE A 426 23.39 -15.83 3.09
N ILE A 427 23.40 -14.54 2.78
CA ILE A 427 22.37 -13.93 1.94
C ILE A 427 22.88 -13.94 0.49
N LYS A 428 22.19 -14.66 -0.39
CA LYS A 428 22.49 -14.75 -1.82
C LYS A 428 21.53 -13.86 -2.58
N ASP A 429 22.07 -12.91 -3.33
CA ASP A 429 21.30 -12.09 -4.26
C ASP A 429 21.31 -12.73 -5.66
N SER A 430 20.21 -13.41 -5.99
CA SER A 430 20.07 -14.08 -7.28
C SER A 430 19.90 -13.10 -8.45
N THR A 431 19.52 -11.85 -8.16
CA THR A 431 19.22 -10.83 -9.17
C THR A 431 20.39 -9.91 -9.51
N LYS A 432 21.47 -9.95 -8.71
CA LYS A 432 22.61 -9.02 -8.78
C LYS A 432 22.19 -7.55 -8.74
N GLN A 433 21.06 -7.25 -8.09
CA GLN A 433 20.54 -5.89 -7.95
C GLN A 433 21.09 -5.18 -6.70
N CYS A 434 21.68 -5.92 -5.78
CA CYS A 434 22.31 -5.39 -4.57
C CYS A 434 23.78 -5.06 -4.86
N SER A 435 24.07 -3.80 -5.13
CA SER A 435 25.45 -3.30 -5.27
C SER A 435 26.00 -2.67 -3.98
N GLY A 436 25.34 -2.88 -2.83
CA GLY A 436 25.59 -2.13 -1.59
C GLY A 436 25.50 -2.95 -0.30
N HIS A 437 25.34 -2.24 0.81
CA HIS A 437 25.20 -2.83 2.13
C HIS A 437 23.81 -3.45 2.35
N LEU A 438 23.76 -4.43 3.25
CA LEU A 438 22.54 -5.03 3.77
C LEU A 438 22.40 -4.66 5.24
N LEU A 439 21.28 -4.05 5.61
CA LEU A 439 20.90 -3.90 7.01
C LEU A 439 20.03 -5.10 7.39
N ILE A 440 20.53 -5.91 8.31
CA ILE A 440 19.95 -7.21 8.66
C ILE A 440 19.54 -7.15 10.12
N LYS A 441 18.28 -7.44 10.37
CA LYS A 441 17.70 -7.48 11.70
C LYS A 441 17.32 -8.92 12.02
N VAL A 442 17.98 -9.52 13.00
CA VAL A 442 17.66 -10.86 13.54
C VAL A 442 17.00 -10.68 14.90
N PHE A 443 15.75 -11.11 15.03
CA PHE A 443 14.96 -10.79 16.22
C PHE A 443 13.96 -11.87 16.61
N ASN A 444 13.68 -11.97 17.89
CA ASN A 444 12.51 -12.67 18.42
C ASN A 444 11.67 -11.71 19.27
N ASN A 445 10.72 -12.21 20.06
CA ASN A 445 9.92 -11.36 20.95
C ASN A 445 10.76 -10.66 22.01
N ASN A 446 11.93 -11.21 22.31
CA ASN A 446 12.79 -10.77 23.39
C ASN A 446 13.97 -9.94 22.82
N TYR A 447 14.80 -10.54 21.98
CA TYR A 447 16.08 -9.99 21.57
C TYR A 447 16.04 -9.45 20.15
N ASN A 448 16.81 -8.40 19.92
CA ASN A 448 17.09 -7.85 18.60
C ASN A 448 18.60 -7.75 18.37
N TYR A 449 19.04 -8.16 17.19
CA TYR A 449 20.41 -8.09 16.73
C TYR A 449 20.44 -7.39 15.36
N ASP A 450 21.00 -6.19 15.33
CA ASP A 450 21.16 -5.40 14.10
C ASP A 450 22.58 -5.62 13.54
N ILE A 451 22.68 -5.97 12.26
CA ILE A 451 23.92 -6.38 11.59
C ILE A 451 24.01 -5.66 10.26
N VAL A 452 25.18 -5.10 9.96
CA VAL A 452 25.51 -4.58 8.62
C VAL A 452 26.41 -5.59 7.92
N SER A 453 26.01 -6.02 6.73
CA SER A 453 26.80 -6.96 5.92
C SER A 453 26.75 -6.58 4.43
N ILE A 454 27.33 -7.43 3.59
CA ILE A 454 27.23 -7.38 2.13
C ILE A 454 26.73 -8.74 1.63
N PRO A 455 26.15 -8.83 0.41
CA PRO A 455 25.74 -10.10 -0.18
C PRO A 455 26.89 -11.11 -0.23
N GLU A 456 26.54 -12.40 -0.18
CA GLU A 456 27.43 -13.57 -0.25
C GLU A 456 28.44 -13.71 0.90
N LYS A 457 28.50 -12.76 1.84
CA LYS A 457 29.33 -12.86 3.04
C LYS A 457 28.65 -13.73 4.10
N LEU A 458 29.42 -14.67 4.67
CA LEU A 458 28.97 -15.48 5.80
C LEU A 458 28.81 -14.61 7.06
N ILE A 459 27.60 -14.61 7.61
CA ILE A 459 27.25 -13.91 8.85
C ILE A 459 27.18 -14.95 9.97
N LYS A 460 27.80 -14.65 11.11
CA LYS A 460 27.81 -15.53 12.30
C LYS A 460 27.31 -14.75 13.51
N ILE A 461 26.26 -15.27 14.15
CA ILE A 461 25.74 -14.77 15.41
C ILE A 461 25.98 -15.86 16.45
N LYS A 462 26.77 -15.53 17.47
CA LYS A 462 27.13 -16.45 18.55
C LYS A 462 26.35 -16.14 19.81
N SER A 463 26.16 -17.17 20.64
CA SER A 463 25.55 -17.04 21.96
C SER A 463 24.13 -16.48 21.91
N LEU A 464 23.30 -17.08 21.05
CA LEU A 464 21.86 -16.85 21.02
C LEU A 464 21.17 -17.73 22.05
N LEU A 465 20.21 -17.18 22.78
CA LEU A 465 19.33 -18.00 23.61
C LEU A 465 18.35 -18.78 22.73
N PRO A 466 17.93 -19.99 23.13
CA PRO A 466 16.96 -20.80 22.42
C PRO A 466 15.67 -20.03 22.13
N GLY A 467 15.12 -20.21 20.93
CA GLY A 467 13.89 -19.55 20.51
C GLY A 467 13.73 -19.44 18.99
N ASN A 468 12.59 -18.91 18.57
CA ASN A 468 12.28 -18.71 17.16
C ASN A 468 12.66 -17.28 16.73
N TYR A 469 13.67 -17.16 15.88
CA TYR A 469 14.18 -15.89 15.37
C TYR A 469 13.68 -15.62 13.95
N ASN A 470 13.25 -14.39 13.69
CA ASN A 470 12.95 -13.87 12.36
C ASN A 470 14.15 -13.08 11.83
N ILE A 471 14.30 -13.07 10.51
CA ILE A 471 15.30 -12.23 9.83
C ILE A 471 14.56 -11.28 8.89
N GLN A 472 14.86 -9.99 9.02
CA GLN A 472 14.43 -8.93 8.12
C GLN A 472 15.67 -8.32 7.47
N ILE A 473 15.62 -8.14 6.14
CA ILE A 473 16.71 -7.61 5.33
C ILE A 473 16.22 -6.31 4.70
N ILE A 474 17.04 -5.26 4.76
CA ILE A 474 16.80 -3.98 4.09
C ILE A 474 17.96 -3.76 3.12
N LEU A 475 17.63 -3.43 1.87
CA LEU A 475 18.61 -3.11 0.85
C LEU A 475 19.01 -1.64 0.98
N ASP A 476 20.22 -1.40 1.48
CA ASP A 476 20.82 -0.06 1.56
C ASP A 476 21.48 0.26 0.22
N ASN A 477 20.67 0.82 -0.70
CA ASN A 477 21.09 1.14 -2.06
C ASN A 477 21.95 2.41 -2.13
N ASN A 478 21.94 3.26 -1.10
CA ASN A 478 22.68 4.52 -1.06
C ASN A 478 23.99 4.41 -0.24
N ASN A 479 24.27 3.24 0.36
CA ASN A 479 25.44 2.92 1.16
C ASN A 479 25.67 3.84 2.37
N ASN A 480 24.60 4.41 2.94
CA ASN A 480 24.72 5.34 4.06
C ASN A 480 24.71 4.65 5.43
N GLY A 481 24.47 3.32 5.49
CA GLY A 481 24.42 2.52 6.72
C GLY A 481 23.20 2.81 7.60
N ASN A 482 22.23 3.59 7.12
CA ASN A 482 21.07 4.07 7.86
C ASN A 482 19.78 3.88 7.06
N ARG A 483 18.74 3.40 7.74
CA ARG A 483 17.43 3.15 7.11
C ARG A 483 16.79 4.43 6.56
N GLU A 484 16.45 4.45 5.28
CA GLU A 484 15.59 5.47 4.64
C GLU A 484 14.21 4.91 4.26
N GLU A 485 13.20 5.78 4.11
CA GLU A 485 11.79 5.38 3.92
C GLU A 485 11.51 4.73 2.55
N ASN A 486 12.38 4.93 1.55
CA ASN A 486 12.20 4.42 0.19
C ASN A 486 12.96 3.10 -0.08
N GLU A 487 13.55 2.49 0.95
CA GLU A 487 14.39 1.30 0.80
C GLU A 487 13.57 0.01 0.75
N ARG A 488 14.02 -0.94 -0.07
CA ARG A 488 13.34 -2.22 -0.26
C ARG A 488 13.52 -3.09 0.98
N ILE A 489 12.41 -3.47 1.60
CA ILE A 489 12.38 -4.37 2.75
C ILE A 489 12.01 -5.78 2.29
N ILE A 490 12.84 -6.75 2.64
CA ILE A 490 12.60 -8.17 2.41
C ILE A 490 12.43 -8.82 3.79
N LYS A 491 11.21 -9.24 4.10
CA LYS A 491 10.92 -10.00 5.31
C LYS A 491 10.82 -11.47 4.96
N LEU A 492 11.59 -12.31 5.65
CA LEU A 492 11.48 -13.76 5.49
C LEU A 492 10.28 -14.26 6.29
N ASN A 493 9.44 -15.09 5.67
CA ASN A 493 8.27 -15.67 6.31
C ASN A 493 8.59 -16.92 7.17
N ASN A 494 9.84 -17.37 7.16
CA ASN A 494 10.30 -18.53 7.93
C ASN A 494 11.07 -18.07 9.17
N PHE A 495 10.80 -18.71 10.30
CA PHE A 495 11.56 -18.52 11.53
C PHE A 495 12.68 -19.56 11.65
N PHE A 496 13.81 -19.13 12.18
CA PHE A 496 14.94 -19.98 12.55
C PHE A 496 14.75 -20.39 14.00
N ASN A 497 14.41 -21.66 14.20
CA ASN A 497 14.38 -22.24 15.54
C ASN A 497 15.83 -22.47 15.99
N ILE A 498 16.22 -21.86 17.11
CA ILE A 498 17.50 -22.07 17.78
C ILE A 498 17.23 -22.84 19.08
N LYS A 499 18.06 -23.84 19.36
CA LYS A 499 17.96 -24.77 20.48
C LYS A 499 19.24 -24.70 21.29
N GLU A 500 19.17 -25.20 22.50
CA GLU A 500 20.30 -25.39 23.40
C GLU A 500 21.37 -26.26 22.74
N ASN A 501 22.63 -25.87 22.91
CA ASN A 501 23.82 -26.53 22.37
C ASN A 501 23.71 -26.84 20.86
N TRP A 502 23.14 -25.91 20.09
CA TRP A 502 22.85 -26.12 18.67
C TRP A 502 23.58 -25.12 17.78
N GLU A 503 24.24 -25.64 16.74
CA GLU A 503 24.80 -24.84 15.66
C GLU A 503 23.94 -25.00 14.40
N LEU A 504 23.24 -23.93 14.03
CA LEU A 504 22.55 -23.86 12.74
C LEU A 504 23.46 -23.14 11.76
N GLU A 505 24.20 -23.92 10.96
CA GLU A 505 25.23 -23.36 10.08
C GLU A 505 24.86 -23.29 8.59
N ASN A 506 25.48 -22.32 7.92
CA ASN A 506 25.51 -22.20 6.45
C ASN A 506 24.13 -22.18 5.78
N VAL A 507 23.13 -21.61 6.45
CA VAL A 507 21.80 -21.42 5.87
C VAL A 507 21.91 -20.46 4.69
N ASN A 508 21.46 -20.87 3.51
CA ASN A 508 21.36 -20.00 2.35
C ASN A 508 20.00 -19.29 2.34
N ILE A 509 20.03 -17.96 2.40
CA ILE A 509 18.86 -17.10 2.28
C ILE A 509 18.92 -16.45 0.91
N ASN A 510 18.03 -16.85 0.01
CA ASN A 510 17.96 -16.25 -1.32
C ASN A 510 17.04 -15.04 -1.28
N ILE A 511 17.57 -13.88 -1.70
CA ILE A 511 16.78 -12.70 -2.01
C ILE A 511 16.63 -12.60 -3.53
N ASN A 512 15.39 -12.45 -3.97
CA ASN A 512 14.99 -12.31 -5.38
C ASN A 512 14.43 -10.92 -5.65
#